data_AF-A0A3L7VXS6-F1
#
_entry.id   AF-A0A3L7VXS6-F1
#
_cell.length_a   1.000
_cell.length_b   1.000
_cell.length_c   1.000
_cell.angle_alpha   90.00
_cell.angle_beta   90.00
_cell.angle_gamma   90.00
#
_symmetry.space_group_name_H-M   'P 1'
#
loop_
_entity.id
_entity.type
_entity.pdbx_description
1 polymer ?
#
loop_
_entity_poly.entity_id
_entity_poly.type
_entity_poly.pdbx_seq_one_letter_code
_entity_poly.pdbx_strand_id
1 'polypeptide(L)'
;MKVFKKSGAVAALVALSLIATACGGSSAKAVDFVFFGGITATGAPLVRSQMTAAGLGDLAFMGGDGIVDGDSPESYVGTAGAAAANSFGSVAGINEELIPDAAGFATKFEAEFGKAPGAYAASSYACTQVLLTAIAKAAVAGEVSRETVRAAAVDPTAKYDTALGSVSFDEVGDTTQRIISLYQVADGKWSFVDQVNAGEDQTGGDTVTYGGASNGKTLKIGISLPLSGASAASSEPARDGALLAINEANGLGGVGGYKFEAVIKDHTGSDGSHAPDIAAADMTAFVADTDVVGVVGPFNSGSAKAQIPVSNEAGLFQCSPSNTNPTLTIGEDGKTLRAANPDKINYVRLCSNDNFQGAALAKYAYTTLGLRSALVIDDTETYGKGLADVFAAEFAKLGGTVVGREAAAKTTTDYAAILSQYVPVTK
;
A
#
# COMPACT_ATOMS: atom_id res chain seq x y z
N MET A 1 38.47 66.90 -23.67
CA MET A 1 38.03 66.96 -22.25
C MET A 1 36.73 66.16 -22.15
N LYS A 2 36.75 65.03 -21.40
CA LYS A 2 35.69 64.35 -20.63
C LYS A 2 34.20 64.56 -21.06
N VAL A 3 33.27 63.59 -21.08
CA VAL A 3 33.16 62.13 -20.85
C VAL A 3 31.76 61.76 -21.39
N PHE A 4 31.62 60.65 -22.11
CA PHE A 4 30.33 60.02 -22.43
C PHE A 4 29.82 59.23 -21.21
N LYS A 5 28.56 59.44 -20.79
CA LYS A 5 27.85 58.61 -19.80
C LYS A 5 27.06 57.51 -20.54
N LYS A 6 27.56 56.28 -20.52
CA LYS A 6 26.84 55.02 -20.76
C LYS A 6 27.22 54.06 -19.64
N SER A 7 26.27 53.65 -18.80
CA SER A 7 26.30 52.35 -18.11
C SER A 7 25.17 52.26 -17.07
N GLY A 8 24.12 51.51 -17.38
CA GLY A 8 23.05 51.14 -16.43
C GLY A 8 22.63 49.67 -16.61
N ALA A 9 23.53 48.79 -17.06
CA ALA A 9 23.19 47.41 -17.40
C ALA A 9 24.29 46.37 -17.08
N VAL A 10 25.26 46.68 -16.20
CA VAL A 10 26.36 45.73 -15.86
C VAL A 10 26.43 45.38 -14.37
N ALA A 11 25.44 45.77 -13.56
CA ALA A 11 25.43 45.47 -12.12
C ALA A 11 24.62 44.21 -11.73
N ALA A 12 23.95 43.54 -12.67
CA ALA A 12 23.08 42.39 -12.38
C ALA A 12 23.68 41.01 -12.71
N LEU A 13 24.89 40.95 -13.32
CA LEU A 13 25.46 39.69 -13.80
C LEU A 13 26.65 39.15 -12.99
N VAL A 14 27.02 39.79 -11.87
CA VAL A 14 28.17 39.37 -11.03
C VAL A 14 27.73 38.91 -9.64
N ALA A 15 26.45 39.02 -9.28
CA ALA A 15 25.93 38.58 -7.99
C ALA A 15 25.59 37.07 -7.91
N LEU A 16 25.58 36.35 -9.05
CA LEU A 16 25.24 34.92 -9.08
C LEU A 16 26.45 33.98 -8.90
N SER A 17 27.68 34.50 -8.84
CA SER A 17 28.91 33.70 -8.81
C SER A 17 29.67 33.71 -7.48
N LEU A 18 29.10 34.22 -6.39
CA LEU A 18 29.83 34.45 -5.13
C LEU A 18 29.22 33.84 -3.86
N ILE A 19 28.17 33.00 -3.96
CA ILE A 19 27.64 32.23 -2.82
C ILE A 19 28.26 30.81 -2.73
N ALA A 20 28.98 30.36 -3.75
CA ALA A 20 29.51 28.99 -3.82
C ALA A 20 30.86 28.76 -3.09
N THR A 21 31.34 29.67 -2.23
CA THR A 21 32.70 29.56 -1.65
C THR A 21 32.75 29.69 -0.11
N ALA A 22 31.64 29.57 0.60
CA ALA A 22 31.64 29.62 2.06
C ALA A 22 30.81 28.51 2.72
N CYS A 23 31.00 27.26 2.28
CA CYS A 23 30.79 26.05 3.08
C CYS A 23 31.59 24.93 2.41
N GLY A 24 32.36 24.16 3.19
CA GLY A 24 33.36 23.22 2.68
C GLY A 24 32.80 22.17 1.71
N GLY A 25 33.37 22.15 0.49
CA GLY A 25 33.88 20.92 -0.11
C GLY A 25 32.92 19.76 -0.39
N SER A 26 31.69 20.02 -0.81
CA SER A 26 30.86 19.02 -1.50
C SER A 26 30.13 19.73 -2.64
N SER A 27 30.51 19.43 -3.88
CA SER A 27 29.72 19.85 -5.05
C SER A 27 28.33 19.24 -4.93
N ALA A 28 27.29 20.09 -4.85
CA ALA A 28 25.91 19.61 -4.78
C ALA A 28 25.61 18.62 -5.92
N LYS A 29 24.88 17.56 -5.60
CA LYS A 29 24.59 16.48 -6.56
C LYS A 29 23.39 16.86 -7.43
N ALA A 30 23.53 16.72 -8.75
CA ALA A 30 22.44 17.03 -9.67
C ALA A 30 21.36 15.93 -9.66
N VAL A 31 20.09 16.31 -9.58
CA VAL A 31 18.94 15.38 -9.49
C VAL A 31 17.77 15.83 -10.38
N ASP A 32 17.07 14.86 -11.00
CA ASP A 32 15.88 15.11 -11.83
C ASP A 32 14.57 15.02 -11.04
N PHE A 33 14.52 14.17 -10.01
CA PHE A 33 13.32 13.95 -9.20
C PHE A 33 13.63 13.34 -7.84
N VAL A 34 12.66 13.44 -6.94
CA VAL A 34 12.69 12.81 -5.62
C VAL A 34 11.72 11.63 -5.60
N PHE A 35 12.19 10.46 -5.18
CA PHE A 35 11.35 9.34 -4.81
C PHE A 35 11.24 9.27 -3.29
N PHE A 36 10.04 9.07 -2.76
CA PHE A 36 9.79 8.87 -1.34
C PHE A 36 9.15 7.51 -1.09
N GLY A 37 9.87 6.65 -0.36
CA GLY A 37 9.35 5.40 0.17
C GLY A 37 8.74 5.63 1.55
N GLY A 38 7.42 5.72 1.62
CA GLY A 38 6.69 5.94 2.85
C GLY A 38 5.25 6.33 2.55
N ILE A 39 4.54 6.83 3.55
CA ILE A 39 3.13 7.22 3.44
C ILE A 39 2.95 8.72 3.70
N THR A 40 1.73 9.23 3.45
CA THR A 40 1.34 10.61 3.79
C THR A 40 1.73 10.98 5.22
N ALA A 41 1.36 10.11 6.17
CA ALA A 41 1.58 10.34 7.60
C ALA A 41 3.05 10.28 8.06
N THR A 42 3.98 9.74 7.26
CA THR A 42 5.40 9.57 7.65
C THR A 42 6.32 10.61 7.00
N GLY A 43 5.76 11.60 6.31
CA GLY A 43 6.50 12.81 5.91
C GLY A 43 6.46 13.14 4.42
N ALA A 44 5.79 12.36 3.58
CA ALA A 44 5.75 12.62 2.13
C ALA A 44 5.31 14.06 1.76
N PRO A 45 4.23 14.62 2.34
CA PRO A 45 3.81 16.00 2.05
C PRO A 45 4.81 17.04 2.53
N LEU A 46 5.51 16.75 3.63
CA LEU A 46 6.51 17.63 4.22
C LEU A 46 7.78 17.68 3.38
N VAL A 47 8.27 16.52 2.90
CA VAL A 47 9.37 16.47 1.93
C VAL A 47 9.01 17.30 0.70
N ARG A 48 7.81 17.05 0.13
CA ARG A 48 7.35 17.79 -1.06
C ARG A 48 7.30 19.29 -0.82
N SER A 49 6.76 19.72 0.32
CA SER A 49 6.67 21.14 0.66
C SER A 49 8.05 21.78 0.85
N GLN A 50 9.00 21.08 1.48
CA GLN A 50 10.35 21.59 1.71
C GLN A 50 11.24 21.56 0.46
N MET A 51 10.93 20.74 -0.55
CA MET A 51 11.60 20.81 -1.86
C MET A 51 11.47 22.22 -2.47
N THR A 52 10.32 22.88 -2.35
CA THR A 52 10.12 24.25 -2.83
C THR A 52 11.08 25.23 -2.16
N ALA A 53 11.23 25.14 -0.83
CA ALA A 53 12.15 25.98 -0.08
C ALA A 53 13.63 25.71 -0.43
N ALA A 54 13.96 24.48 -0.83
CA ALA A 54 15.30 24.07 -1.27
C ALA A 54 15.61 24.36 -2.75
N GLY A 55 14.69 24.99 -3.50
CA GLY A 55 14.87 25.24 -4.94
C GLY A 55 14.70 23.99 -5.82
N LEU A 56 14.07 22.95 -5.29
CA LEU A 56 13.76 21.68 -5.96
C LEU A 56 12.27 21.55 -6.30
N GLY A 57 11.45 22.57 -6.05
CA GLY A 57 9.98 22.51 -6.18
C GLY A 57 9.48 22.14 -7.58
N ASP A 58 10.23 22.49 -8.63
CA ASP A 58 9.87 22.17 -10.02
C ASP A 58 10.13 20.70 -10.38
N LEU A 59 10.95 19.98 -9.59
CA LEU A 59 11.26 18.57 -9.84
C LEU A 59 10.03 17.70 -9.58
N ALA A 60 9.98 16.55 -10.26
CA ALA A 60 8.95 15.56 -9.98
C ALA A 60 9.15 14.98 -8.57
N PHE A 61 8.04 14.63 -7.92
CA PHE A 61 8.02 13.85 -6.68
C PHE A 61 7.25 12.57 -6.92
N MET A 62 7.79 11.43 -6.50
CA MET A 62 7.19 10.13 -6.78
C MET A 62 7.10 9.28 -5.51
N GLY A 63 6.01 8.56 -5.31
CA GLY A 63 5.85 7.62 -4.19
C GLY A 63 4.97 6.43 -4.54
N GLY A 64 4.81 5.54 -3.56
CA GLY A 64 3.93 4.36 -3.65
C GLY A 64 2.45 4.65 -3.40
N ASP A 65 1.72 3.58 -3.09
CA ASP A 65 0.31 3.58 -2.67
C ASP A 65 0.06 4.34 -1.38
N GLY A 66 1.07 4.43 -0.52
CA GLY A 66 1.01 5.19 0.72
C GLY A 66 0.73 6.69 0.61
N ILE A 67 0.85 7.28 -0.58
CA ILE A 67 0.59 8.71 -0.82
C ILE A 67 -0.61 8.97 -1.72
N VAL A 68 -1.23 7.93 -2.28
CA VAL A 68 -2.42 8.02 -3.14
C VAL A 68 -3.64 7.74 -2.28
N ASP A 69 -4.03 8.72 -1.46
CA ASP A 69 -4.99 8.57 -0.35
C ASP A 69 -6.20 9.52 -0.45
N GLY A 70 -6.58 9.87 -1.68
CA GLY A 70 -7.76 10.71 -1.97
C GLY A 70 -7.47 12.21 -1.90
N ASP A 71 -8.49 13.02 -1.58
CA ASP A 71 -8.43 14.49 -1.56
C ASP A 71 -8.93 15.12 -0.25
N SER A 72 -8.96 14.36 0.85
CA SER A 72 -9.32 14.91 2.18
C SER A 72 -8.28 15.93 2.68
N PRO A 73 -8.61 16.77 3.68
CA PRO A 73 -7.63 17.69 4.28
C PRO A 73 -6.38 17.00 4.85
N GLU A 74 -6.52 15.75 5.30
CA GLU A 74 -5.44 14.92 5.86
C GLU A 74 -4.66 14.12 4.80
N SER A 75 -5.17 14.05 3.57
CA SER A 75 -4.52 13.36 2.44
C SER A 75 -3.21 14.02 2.02
N TYR A 76 -2.43 13.36 1.18
CA TYR A 76 -1.22 13.92 0.59
C TYR A 76 -1.46 15.26 -0.12
N VAL A 77 -2.49 15.32 -0.97
CA VAL A 77 -2.80 16.54 -1.73
C VAL A 77 -3.38 17.63 -0.83
N GLY A 78 -4.18 17.26 0.18
CA GLY A 78 -4.73 18.20 1.16
C GLY A 78 -3.64 18.85 2.02
N THR A 79 -2.67 18.06 2.46
CA THR A 79 -1.58 18.50 3.34
C THR A 79 -0.47 19.25 2.60
N ALA A 80 -0.07 18.80 1.40
CA ALA A 80 0.94 19.49 0.58
C ALA A 80 0.36 20.71 -0.17
N GLY A 81 -0.96 20.78 -0.38
CA GLY A 81 -1.64 21.87 -1.06
C GLY A 81 -1.04 22.13 -2.46
N ALA A 82 -0.73 23.39 -2.76
CA ALA A 82 -0.15 23.77 -4.06
C ALA A 82 1.21 23.10 -4.35
N ALA A 83 1.96 22.69 -3.31
CA ALA A 83 3.22 21.99 -3.51
C ALA A 83 3.01 20.57 -4.07
N ALA A 84 1.81 19.99 -3.98
CA ALA A 84 1.50 18.66 -4.52
C ALA A 84 1.56 18.58 -6.05
N ALA A 85 1.60 19.73 -6.76
CA ALA A 85 1.74 19.74 -8.21
C ALA A 85 3.00 18.98 -8.65
N ASN A 86 2.96 18.30 -9.80
CA ASN A 86 4.06 17.48 -10.32
C ASN A 86 4.44 16.27 -9.43
N SER A 87 3.48 15.77 -8.64
CA SER A 87 3.62 14.52 -7.89
C SER A 87 3.02 13.34 -8.65
N PHE A 88 3.65 12.19 -8.51
CA PHE A 88 3.27 10.92 -9.11
C PHE A 88 3.17 9.84 -8.04
N GLY A 89 2.25 8.91 -8.23
CA GLY A 89 1.97 7.85 -7.29
C GLY A 89 1.64 6.55 -8.00
N SER A 90 1.55 5.47 -7.24
CA SER A 90 0.98 4.21 -7.73
C SER A 90 0.02 3.64 -6.71
N VAL A 91 -0.87 2.74 -7.13
CA VAL A 91 -1.63 1.86 -6.23
C VAL A 91 -1.32 0.43 -6.64
N ALA A 92 -0.97 -0.43 -5.68
CA ALA A 92 -0.62 -1.83 -5.92
C ALA A 92 -1.85 -2.72 -6.13
N GLY A 93 -2.70 -2.32 -7.07
CA GLY A 93 -3.94 -3.00 -7.40
C GLY A 93 -4.64 -2.33 -8.57
N ILE A 94 -5.79 -2.90 -8.93
CA ILE A 94 -6.66 -2.38 -9.96
C ILE A 94 -7.18 -0.98 -9.58
N ASN A 95 -7.26 -0.10 -10.57
CA ASN A 95 -7.91 1.20 -10.40
C ASN A 95 -9.40 0.99 -10.09
N GLU A 96 -9.94 1.79 -9.17
CA GLU A 96 -11.31 1.64 -8.67
C GLU A 96 -12.38 1.75 -9.78
N GLU A 97 -12.15 2.55 -10.81
CA GLU A 97 -13.06 2.71 -11.96
C GLU A 97 -13.01 1.51 -12.93
N LEU A 98 -11.94 0.72 -12.87
CA LEU A 98 -11.73 -0.47 -13.69
C LEU A 98 -12.17 -1.76 -12.97
N ILE A 99 -12.60 -1.67 -11.71
CA ILE A 99 -13.15 -2.80 -10.95
C ILE A 99 -14.39 -3.35 -11.68
N PRO A 100 -14.51 -4.68 -11.86
CA PRO A 100 -15.73 -5.30 -12.34
C PRO A 100 -16.95 -4.91 -11.50
N ASP A 101 -17.98 -4.34 -12.13
CA ASP A 101 -19.17 -3.81 -11.44
C ASP A 101 -18.85 -2.80 -10.32
N ALA A 102 -17.87 -1.91 -10.55
CA ALA A 102 -17.50 -0.85 -9.60
C ALA A 102 -18.72 -0.05 -9.09
N ALA A 103 -19.66 0.27 -9.99
CA ALA A 103 -20.89 0.99 -9.64
C ALA A 103 -21.80 0.20 -8.70
N GLY A 104 -21.94 -1.12 -8.93
CA GLY A 104 -22.70 -2.01 -8.04
C GLY A 104 -22.06 -2.11 -6.65
N PHE A 105 -20.74 -2.26 -6.58
CA PHE A 105 -20.01 -2.26 -5.30
C PHE A 105 -20.19 -0.94 -4.56
N ALA A 106 -19.98 0.20 -5.23
CA ALA A 106 -20.14 1.52 -4.63
C ALA A 106 -21.57 1.75 -4.10
N THR A 107 -22.58 1.37 -4.89
CA THR A 107 -24.00 1.48 -4.48
C THR A 107 -24.29 0.70 -3.20
N LYS A 108 -23.79 -0.54 -3.11
CA LYS A 108 -23.98 -1.38 -1.91
C LYS A 108 -23.27 -0.80 -0.69
N PHE A 109 -22.04 -0.34 -0.88
CA PHE A 109 -21.23 0.26 0.17
C PHE A 109 -21.87 1.54 0.70
N GLU A 110 -22.33 2.43 -0.18
CA GLU A 110 -23.02 3.66 0.19
C GLU A 110 -24.36 3.38 0.89
N ALA A 111 -25.11 2.36 0.45
CA ALA A 111 -26.36 1.99 1.08
C ALA A 111 -26.17 1.51 2.53
N GLU A 112 -25.07 0.81 2.82
CA GLU A 112 -24.77 0.29 4.15
C GLU A 112 -24.14 1.36 5.07
N PHE A 113 -23.20 2.16 4.56
CA PHE A 113 -22.36 3.04 5.39
C PHE A 113 -22.60 4.54 5.19
N GLY A 114 -23.43 4.94 4.21
CA GLY A 114 -23.76 6.35 3.96
C GLY A 114 -22.60 7.19 3.42
N LYS A 115 -21.54 6.56 2.90
CA LYS A 115 -20.35 7.19 2.34
C LYS A 115 -19.81 6.37 1.17
N ALA A 116 -19.12 7.01 0.22
CA ALA A 116 -18.49 6.33 -0.90
C ALA A 116 -17.43 5.31 -0.40
N PRO A 117 -17.13 4.27 -1.18
CA PRO A 117 -15.96 3.44 -0.91
C PRO A 117 -14.70 4.32 -0.84
N GLY A 118 -13.89 4.08 0.17
CA GLY A 118 -12.54 4.66 0.26
C GLY A 118 -11.48 3.64 -0.15
N ALA A 119 -10.22 4.07 -0.10
CA ALA A 119 -9.08 3.23 -0.42
C ALA A 119 -9.15 1.88 0.33
N TYR A 120 -8.77 0.80 -0.35
CA TYR A 120 -8.72 -0.57 0.18
C TYR A 120 -10.08 -1.18 0.61
N ALA A 121 -11.22 -0.48 0.45
CA ALA A 121 -12.54 -1.04 0.74
C ALA A 121 -12.83 -2.27 -0.13
N ALA A 122 -12.61 -2.16 -1.45
CA ALA A 122 -12.86 -3.25 -2.39
C ALA A 122 -11.91 -4.44 -2.18
N SER A 123 -10.63 -4.20 -1.87
CA SER A 123 -9.68 -5.29 -1.59
C SER A 123 -9.98 -5.99 -0.26
N SER A 124 -10.42 -5.27 0.76
CA SER A 124 -10.85 -5.87 2.02
C SER A 124 -12.15 -6.68 1.86
N TYR A 125 -13.11 -6.16 1.10
CA TYR A 125 -14.31 -6.90 0.69
C TYR A 125 -13.95 -8.21 -0.05
N ALA A 126 -13.02 -8.13 -1.01
CA ALA A 126 -12.54 -9.30 -1.75
C ALA A 126 -11.79 -10.31 -0.85
N CYS A 127 -10.98 -9.86 0.12
CA CYS A 127 -10.33 -10.75 1.09
C CYS A 127 -11.37 -11.55 1.89
N THR A 128 -12.45 -10.89 2.31
CA THR A 128 -13.58 -11.57 2.98
C THR A 128 -14.29 -12.53 2.04
N GLN A 129 -14.48 -12.20 0.75
CA GLN A 129 -15.07 -13.13 -0.23
C GLN A 129 -14.23 -14.39 -0.42
N VAL A 130 -12.89 -14.28 -0.47
CA VAL A 130 -11.99 -15.44 -0.49
C VAL A 130 -12.20 -16.32 0.74
N LEU A 131 -12.21 -15.72 1.94
CA LEU A 131 -12.42 -16.44 3.19
C LEU A 131 -13.80 -17.13 3.24
N LEU A 132 -14.86 -16.44 2.86
CA LEU A 132 -16.22 -16.99 2.81
C LEU A 132 -16.31 -18.15 1.80
N THR A 133 -15.68 -18.02 0.64
CA THR A 133 -15.63 -19.10 -0.36
C THR A 133 -14.87 -20.31 0.17
N ALA A 134 -13.75 -20.10 0.85
CA ALA A 134 -12.99 -21.18 1.49
C ALA A 134 -13.81 -21.90 2.58
N ILE A 135 -14.59 -21.16 3.37
CA ILE A 135 -15.53 -21.72 4.36
C ILE A 135 -16.63 -22.54 3.67
N ALA A 136 -17.17 -22.07 2.55
CA ALA A 136 -18.15 -22.83 1.76
C ALA A 136 -17.58 -24.17 1.29
N LYS A 137 -16.34 -24.15 0.75
CA LYS A 137 -15.63 -25.36 0.29
C LYS A 137 -15.36 -26.33 1.43
N ALA A 138 -14.90 -25.82 2.58
CA ALA A 138 -14.68 -26.62 3.79
C ALA A 138 -15.98 -27.29 4.29
N ALA A 139 -17.10 -26.55 4.27
CA ALA A 139 -18.41 -27.09 4.65
C ALA A 139 -18.87 -28.21 3.70
N VAL A 140 -18.66 -28.06 2.40
CA VAL A 140 -18.95 -29.12 1.40
C VAL A 140 -18.06 -30.34 1.62
N ALA A 141 -16.80 -30.14 2.01
CA ALA A 141 -15.87 -31.22 2.35
C ALA A 141 -16.19 -31.93 3.69
N GLY A 142 -17.12 -31.39 4.48
CA GLY A 142 -17.69 -32.03 5.67
C GLY A 142 -17.18 -31.50 7.01
N GLU A 143 -16.19 -30.61 7.03
CA GLU A 143 -15.67 -30.01 8.27
C GLU A 143 -15.21 -28.58 8.05
N VAL A 144 -15.74 -27.64 8.86
CA VAL A 144 -15.23 -26.27 8.94
C VAL A 144 -14.37 -26.13 10.19
N SER A 145 -13.06 -26.05 9.99
CA SER A 145 -12.03 -25.78 11.00
C SER A 145 -11.00 -24.80 10.44
N ARG A 146 -10.14 -24.24 11.29
CA ARG A 146 -9.07 -23.32 10.84
C ARG A 146 -8.21 -23.94 9.73
N GLU A 147 -7.87 -25.22 9.86
CA GLU A 147 -7.05 -25.91 8.87
C GLU A 147 -7.81 -26.15 7.56
N THR A 148 -9.08 -26.57 7.58
CA THR A 148 -9.82 -26.82 6.33
C THR A 148 -10.12 -25.52 5.60
N VAL A 149 -10.39 -24.43 6.33
CA VAL A 149 -10.57 -23.08 5.77
C VAL A 149 -9.26 -22.57 5.17
N ARG A 150 -8.14 -22.65 5.92
CA ARG A 150 -6.82 -22.26 5.44
C ARG A 150 -6.42 -23.04 4.19
N ALA A 151 -6.53 -24.37 4.24
CA ALA A 151 -6.17 -25.25 3.13
C ALA A 151 -7.00 -24.96 1.88
N ALA A 152 -8.30 -24.70 2.03
CA ALA A 152 -9.13 -24.29 0.91
C ALA A 152 -8.67 -22.94 0.35
N ALA A 153 -8.51 -21.92 1.21
CA ALA A 153 -8.18 -20.55 0.81
C ALA A 153 -6.86 -20.44 0.03
N VAL A 154 -5.85 -21.22 0.41
CA VAL A 154 -4.49 -21.18 -0.15
C VAL A 154 -4.21 -22.34 -1.12
N ASP A 155 -5.24 -23.05 -1.58
CA ASP A 155 -5.10 -24.07 -2.62
C ASP A 155 -4.56 -23.41 -3.91
N PRO A 156 -3.37 -23.81 -4.39
CA PRO A 156 -2.73 -23.19 -5.56
C PRO A 156 -3.50 -23.47 -6.87
N THR A 157 -4.47 -24.38 -6.85
CA THR A 157 -5.36 -24.65 -7.98
C THR A 157 -6.68 -23.87 -7.91
N ALA A 158 -6.97 -23.25 -6.77
CA ALA A 158 -8.19 -22.50 -6.57
C ALA A 158 -8.10 -21.10 -7.18
N LYS A 159 -9.25 -20.67 -7.71
CA LYS A 159 -9.51 -19.30 -8.16
C LYS A 159 -10.75 -18.81 -7.44
N TYR A 160 -10.81 -17.53 -7.14
CA TYR A 160 -11.90 -16.90 -6.40
C TYR A 160 -12.46 -15.75 -7.21
N ASP A 161 -13.76 -15.77 -7.48
CA ASP A 161 -14.43 -14.64 -8.09
C ASP A 161 -14.79 -13.62 -7.02
N THR A 162 -14.19 -12.44 -7.10
CA THR A 162 -14.33 -11.36 -6.12
C THR A 162 -14.76 -10.06 -6.79
N ALA A 163 -15.02 -9.01 -6.00
CA ALA A 163 -15.25 -7.67 -6.54
C ALA A 163 -14.08 -7.18 -7.41
N LEU A 164 -12.84 -7.59 -7.13
CA LEU A 164 -11.66 -7.22 -7.93
C LEU A 164 -11.49 -8.09 -9.20
N GLY A 165 -12.49 -8.88 -9.55
CA GLY A 165 -12.41 -9.93 -10.56
C GLY A 165 -11.90 -11.26 -9.98
N SER A 166 -11.54 -12.17 -10.87
CA SER A 166 -10.98 -13.48 -10.48
C SER A 166 -9.58 -13.29 -9.91
N VAL A 167 -9.32 -13.89 -8.74
CA VAL A 167 -8.02 -13.86 -8.06
C VAL A 167 -7.56 -15.28 -7.72
N SER A 168 -6.25 -15.49 -7.70
CA SER A 168 -5.60 -16.70 -7.22
C SER A 168 -4.27 -16.34 -6.57
N PHE A 169 -3.70 -17.27 -5.81
CA PHE A 169 -2.45 -17.06 -5.09
C PHE A 169 -1.38 -18.03 -5.59
N ASP A 170 -0.15 -17.53 -5.71
CA ASP A 170 1.01 -18.35 -6.02
C ASP A 170 1.50 -19.14 -4.80
N GLU A 171 2.56 -19.92 -4.98
CA GLU A 171 3.07 -20.85 -3.97
C GLU A 171 3.59 -20.17 -2.69
N VAL A 172 3.78 -18.85 -2.70
CA VAL A 172 4.18 -18.07 -1.50
C VAL A 172 3.03 -17.27 -0.89
N GLY A 173 1.84 -17.32 -1.48
CA GLY A 173 0.65 -16.59 -1.02
C GLY A 173 0.49 -15.20 -1.64
N ASP A 174 1.25 -14.87 -2.69
CA ASP A 174 1.06 -13.61 -3.40
C ASP A 174 -0.04 -13.73 -4.45
N THR A 175 -0.80 -12.66 -4.65
CA THR A 175 -1.76 -12.60 -5.75
C THR A 175 -1.07 -12.79 -7.11
N THR A 176 -1.70 -13.55 -8.00
CA THR A 176 -1.27 -13.65 -9.41
C THR A 176 -1.76 -12.46 -10.24
N GLN A 177 -2.73 -11.69 -9.72
CA GLN A 177 -3.17 -10.41 -10.29
C GLN A 177 -2.16 -9.31 -9.94
N ARG A 178 -1.10 -9.19 -10.74
CA ARG A 178 0.03 -8.28 -10.48
C ARG A 178 -0.16 -6.92 -11.15
N ILE A 179 -1.29 -6.29 -10.84
CA ILE A 179 -1.70 -5.01 -11.39
C ILE A 179 -1.13 -3.86 -10.56
N ILE A 180 -0.58 -2.84 -11.22
CA ILE A 180 -0.13 -1.57 -10.64
C ILE A 180 -0.80 -0.41 -11.39
N SER A 181 -1.61 0.37 -10.70
CA SER A 181 -2.21 1.59 -11.23
C SER A 181 -1.29 2.79 -10.97
N LEU A 182 -1.16 3.70 -11.93
CA LEU A 182 -0.30 4.87 -11.88
C LEU A 182 -1.14 6.14 -11.87
N TYR A 183 -0.72 7.12 -11.07
CA TYR A 183 -1.44 8.36 -10.84
C TYR A 183 -0.50 9.57 -10.93
N GLN A 184 -1.08 10.72 -11.27
CA GLN A 184 -0.43 12.02 -11.22
C GLN A 184 -1.34 13.03 -10.53
N VAL A 185 -0.78 13.94 -9.75
CA VAL A 185 -1.52 15.09 -9.24
C VAL A 185 -1.74 16.09 -10.38
N ALA A 186 -3.00 16.32 -10.72
CA ALA A 186 -3.46 17.35 -11.65
C ALA A 186 -4.61 18.12 -11.00
N ASP A 187 -4.61 19.46 -11.15
CA ASP A 187 -5.63 20.35 -10.57
C ASP A 187 -5.89 20.12 -9.06
N GLY A 188 -4.82 19.80 -8.32
CA GLY A 188 -4.88 19.55 -6.87
C GLY A 188 -5.46 18.19 -6.47
N LYS A 189 -5.61 17.25 -7.41
CA LYS A 189 -6.20 15.92 -7.17
C LYS A 189 -5.40 14.82 -7.85
N TRP A 190 -5.45 13.62 -7.29
CA TRP A 190 -4.94 12.42 -7.96
C TRP A 190 -5.79 12.11 -9.20
N SER A 191 -5.14 11.99 -10.34
CA SER A 191 -5.73 11.59 -11.62
C SER A 191 -5.08 10.29 -12.07
N PHE A 192 -5.91 9.34 -12.48
CA PHE A 192 -5.43 8.09 -13.07
C PHE A 192 -4.67 8.37 -14.38
N VAL A 193 -3.53 7.72 -14.57
CA VAL A 193 -2.68 7.87 -15.75
C VAL A 193 -2.71 6.62 -16.60
N ASP A 194 -2.36 5.48 -16.01
CA ASP A 194 -2.22 4.21 -16.70
C ASP A 194 -2.25 3.06 -15.69
N GLN A 195 -2.41 1.83 -16.15
CA GLN A 195 -2.35 0.63 -15.34
C GLN A 195 -1.47 -0.43 -16.03
N VAL A 196 -0.50 -0.93 -15.30
CA VAL A 196 0.40 -2.00 -15.76
C VAL A 196 -0.06 -3.32 -15.16
N ASN A 197 -0.28 -4.34 -16.00
CA ASN A 197 -0.45 -5.71 -15.55
C ASN A 197 0.86 -6.49 -15.79
N ALA A 198 1.53 -6.88 -14.69
CA ALA A 198 2.73 -7.72 -14.71
C ALA A 198 2.42 -9.20 -14.38
N GLY A 199 1.14 -9.56 -14.33
CA GLY A 199 0.64 -10.87 -13.97
C GLY A 199 -0.15 -11.51 -15.10
N GLU A 200 -0.90 -12.55 -14.74
CA GLU A 200 -1.78 -13.24 -15.66
C GLU A 200 -3.23 -12.78 -15.44
N ASP A 201 -3.93 -12.45 -16.52
CA ASP A 201 -5.37 -12.22 -16.46
C ASP A 201 -6.06 -13.53 -16.03
N GLN A 202 -6.68 -13.50 -14.86
CA GLN A 202 -7.46 -14.63 -14.37
C GLN A 202 -8.90 -14.47 -14.85
N THR A 203 -9.48 -15.56 -15.34
CA THR A 203 -10.90 -15.64 -15.69
C THR A 203 -11.53 -16.85 -15.05
N GLY A 204 -12.68 -16.64 -14.40
CA GLY A 204 -13.47 -17.68 -13.76
C GLY A 204 -12.85 -18.15 -12.45
N GLY A 205 -13.71 -18.29 -11.44
CA GLY A 205 -13.33 -18.75 -10.12
C GLY A 205 -14.54 -19.22 -9.34
N ASP A 206 -14.28 -19.76 -8.16
CA ASP A 206 -15.31 -20.11 -7.21
C ASP A 206 -15.93 -18.82 -6.64
N THR A 207 -17.24 -18.68 -6.77
CA THR A 207 -18.01 -17.62 -6.11
C THR A 207 -18.43 -18.05 -4.71
N VAL A 208 -18.65 -17.09 -3.81
CA VAL A 208 -19.25 -17.38 -2.51
C VAL A 208 -20.61 -18.07 -2.71
N THR A 209 -20.73 -19.29 -2.18
CA THR A 209 -22.01 -20.02 -2.17
C THR A 209 -22.75 -19.69 -0.86
N TYR A 210 -23.75 -18.82 -0.96
CA TYR A 210 -24.55 -18.41 0.18
C TYR A 210 -25.62 -19.44 0.57
N GLY A 211 -26.02 -19.42 1.84
CA GLY A 211 -27.03 -20.28 2.42
C GLY A 211 -26.50 -21.65 2.87
N GLY A 212 -27.38 -22.65 2.83
CA GLY A 212 -27.15 -24.00 3.38
C GLY A 212 -28.08 -24.33 4.54
N ALA A 213 -28.20 -25.63 4.85
CA ALA A 213 -28.96 -26.06 6.02
C ALA A 213 -28.28 -25.52 7.29
N SER A 214 -28.99 -24.68 8.04
CA SER A 214 -28.45 -24.07 9.26
C SER A 214 -27.96 -25.14 10.22
N ASN A 215 -26.72 -25.00 10.69
CA ASN A 215 -26.17 -25.83 11.75
C ASN A 215 -26.30 -25.17 13.14
N GLY A 216 -26.94 -23.99 13.20
CA GLY A 216 -27.16 -23.23 14.43
C GLY A 216 -25.91 -22.60 15.05
N LYS A 217 -24.76 -22.65 14.37
CA LYS A 217 -23.48 -22.12 14.86
C LYS A 217 -23.12 -20.80 14.17
N THR A 218 -22.44 -19.95 14.92
CA THR A 218 -21.83 -18.71 14.43
C THR A 218 -20.32 -18.87 14.48
N LEU A 219 -19.65 -18.59 13.37
CA LEU A 219 -18.19 -18.48 13.30
C LEU A 219 -17.80 -17.01 13.39
N LYS A 220 -16.55 -16.75 13.78
CA LYS A 220 -16.01 -15.39 13.85
C LYS A 220 -14.98 -15.15 12.77
N ILE A 221 -14.95 -13.92 12.27
CA ILE A 221 -13.92 -13.43 11.34
C ILE A 221 -13.21 -12.26 12.04
N GLY A 222 -11.90 -12.39 12.23
CA GLY A 222 -11.08 -11.32 12.80
C GLY A 222 -10.84 -10.22 11.78
N ILE A 223 -10.87 -8.96 12.22
CA ILE A 223 -10.47 -7.79 11.44
C ILE A 223 -9.47 -7.01 12.29
N SER A 224 -8.20 -6.91 11.86
CA SER A 224 -7.16 -6.16 12.58
C SER A 224 -6.55 -5.12 11.65
N LEU A 225 -6.83 -3.85 11.95
CA LEU A 225 -6.46 -2.68 11.14
C LEU A 225 -6.14 -1.49 12.09
N PRO A 226 -5.41 -0.45 11.65
CA PRO A 226 -5.13 0.74 12.46
C PRO A 226 -6.29 1.72 12.32
N LEU A 227 -7.37 1.51 13.06
CA LEU A 227 -8.68 2.16 12.92
C LEU A 227 -8.75 3.55 13.55
N SER A 228 -7.65 4.00 14.15
CA SER A 228 -7.50 5.35 14.67
C SER A 228 -6.18 5.97 14.21
N GLY A 229 -5.96 7.24 14.56
CA GLY A 229 -4.73 7.95 14.21
C GLY A 229 -4.60 8.19 12.70
N ALA A 230 -3.35 8.28 12.23
CA ALA A 230 -3.06 8.85 10.92
C ALA A 230 -3.47 7.98 9.72
N SER A 231 -3.82 6.71 9.94
CA SER A 231 -4.30 5.80 8.87
C SER A 231 -5.81 5.58 8.88
N ALA A 232 -6.55 6.17 9.83
CA ALA A 232 -8.00 5.97 9.98
C ALA A 232 -8.78 6.26 8.68
N ALA A 233 -8.42 7.32 7.96
CA ALA A 233 -9.07 7.72 6.71
C ALA A 233 -9.04 6.61 5.63
N SER A 234 -8.04 5.73 5.66
CA SER A 234 -7.91 4.61 4.71
C SER A 234 -8.23 3.25 5.32
N SER A 235 -8.02 3.06 6.62
CA SER A 235 -8.27 1.78 7.30
C SER A 235 -9.74 1.59 7.68
N GLU A 236 -10.49 2.66 7.94
CA GLU A 236 -11.92 2.59 8.22
C GLU A 236 -12.72 2.09 7.01
N PRO A 237 -12.56 2.63 5.78
CA PRO A 237 -13.19 2.04 4.59
C PRO A 237 -12.79 0.59 4.35
N ALA A 238 -11.55 0.19 4.65
CA ALA A 238 -11.11 -1.20 4.56
C ALA A 238 -11.88 -2.10 5.54
N ARG A 239 -12.04 -1.70 6.81
CA ARG A 239 -12.90 -2.43 7.77
C ARG A 239 -14.33 -2.54 7.24
N ASP A 240 -14.88 -1.44 6.76
CA ASP A 240 -16.26 -1.37 6.28
C ASP A 240 -16.47 -2.28 5.06
N GLY A 241 -15.47 -2.40 4.17
CA GLY A 241 -15.47 -3.36 3.07
C GLY A 241 -15.54 -4.81 3.55
N ALA A 242 -14.77 -5.18 4.58
CA ALA A 242 -14.85 -6.52 5.15
C ALA A 242 -16.22 -6.77 5.82
N LEU A 243 -16.77 -5.77 6.52
CA LEU A 243 -18.09 -5.85 7.15
C LEU A 243 -19.21 -6.00 6.12
N LEU A 244 -19.13 -5.31 4.99
CA LEU A 244 -20.13 -5.43 3.91
C LEU A 244 -20.26 -6.88 3.44
N ALA A 245 -19.14 -7.57 3.17
CA ALA A 245 -19.15 -8.97 2.75
C ALA A 245 -19.71 -9.91 3.84
N ILE A 246 -19.39 -9.66 5.12
CA ILE A 246 -19.95 -10.41 6.26
C ILE A 246 -21.47 -10.21 6.36
N ASN A 247 -21.92 -8.96 6.27
CA ASN A 247 -23.33 -8.58 6.39
C ASN A 247 -24.14 -9.16 5.22
N GLU A 248 -23.63 -9.07 3.99
CA GLU A 248 -24.25 -9.71 2.82
C GLU A 248 -24.35 -11.22 2.99
N ALA A 249 -23.26 -11.89 3.42
CA ALA A 249 -23.30 -13.33 3.66
C ALA A 249 -24.37 -13.70 4.68
N ASN A 250 -24.46 -12.96 5.78
CA ASN A 250 -25.49 -13.17 6.80
C ASN A 250 -26.90 -12.86 6.28
N GLY A 251 -27.09 -11.79 5.50
CA GLY A 251 -28.38 -11.44 4.88
C GLY A 251 -28.85 -12.50 3.89
N LEU A 252 -27.93 -13.17 3.21
CA LEU A 252 -28.19 -14.23 2.22
C LEU A 252 -28.24 -15.64 2.81
N GLY A 253 -28.42 -15.77 4.12
CA GLY A 253 -28.62 -17.07 4.77
C GLY A 253 -27.37 -17.69 5.39
N GLY A 254 -26.22 -17.01 5.35
CA GLY A 254 -24.94 -17.50 5.86
C GLY A 254 -24.12 -18.19 4.76
N VAL A 255 -23.12 -18.98 5.15
CA VAL A 255 -22.33 -19.81 4.22
C VAL A 255 -22.10 -21.18 4.86
N GLY A 256 -22.37 -22.26 4.11
CA GLY A 256 -22.19 -23.63 4.62
C GLY A 256 -23.02 -23.95 5.86
N GLY A 257 -24.15 -23.25 6.05
CA GLY A 257 -24.99 -23.36 7.24
C GLY A 257 -24.53 -22.53 8.46
N TYR A 258 -23.45 -21.76 8.36
CA TYR A 258 -22.91 -20.90 9.42
C TYR A 258 -23.29 -19.43 9.22
N LYS A 259 -23.50 -18.71 10.33
CA LYS A 259 -23.50 -17.24 10.38
C LYS A 259 -22.15 -16.72 10.83
N PHE A 260 -21.92 -15.42 10.64
CA PHE A 260 -20.63 -14.78 10.93
C PHE A 260 -20.77 -13.60 11.87
N GLU A 261 -19.82 -13.47 12.80
CA GLU A 261 -19.62 -12.28 13.64
C GLU A 261 -18.22 -11.72 13.36
N ALA A 262 -18.12 -10.40 13.21
CA ALA A 262 -16.84 -9.72 13.06
C ALA A 262 -16.21 -9.44 14.44
N VAL A 263 -14.96 -9.85 14.65
CA VAL A 263 -14.17 -9.46 15.82
C VAL A 263 -13.17 -8.41 15.38
N ILE A 264 -13.46 -7.15 15.67
CA ILE A 264 -12.70 -6.01 15.19
C ILE A 264 -11.68 -5.60 16.26
N LYS A 265 -10.43 -5.38 15.85
CA LYS A 265 -9.36 -4.87 16.70
C LYS A 265 -8.62 -3.73 16.02
N ASP A 266 -8.33 -2.70 16.81
CA ASP A 266 -7.55 -1.54 16.41
C ASP A 266 -6.10 -1.71 16.88
N HIS A 267 -5.16 -1.79 15.93
CA HIS A 267 -3.73 -1.86 16.23
C HIS A 267 -2.97 -0.55 16.04
N THR A 268 -3.67 0.59 16.10
CA THR A 268 -3.00 1.89 16.16
C THR A 268 -2.28 2.05 17.51
N GLY A 269 -1.02 2.50 17.45
CA GLY A 269 -0.21 2.83 18.61
C GLY A 269 -0.75 4.01 19.39
N SER A 270 -0.33 4.15 20.65
CA SER A 270 -0.75 5.28 21.50
C SER A 270 -0.36 6.66 20.95
N ASP A 271 0.62 6.71 20.04
CA ASP A 271 1.06 7.91 19.33
C ASP A 271 0.29 8.17 18.02
N GLY A 272 -0.73 7.34 17.72
CA GLY A 272 -1.50 7.42 16.48
C GLY A 272 -0.81 6.81 15.26
N SER A 273 0.33 6.14 15.43
CA SER A 273 1.10 5.52 14.35
C SER A 273 0.89 3.99 14.28
N HIS A 274 1.49 3.34 13.28
CA HIS A 274 1.46 1.88 13.20
C HIS A 274 2.25 1.23 14.35
N ALA A 275 1.65 0.23 15.02
CA ALA A 275 2.24 -0.49 16.14
C ALA A 275 2.26 -2.01 15.89
N PRO A 276 3.36 -2.56 15.34
CA PRO A 276 3.47 -3.99 15.04
C PRO A 276 3.29 -4.92 16.26
N ASP A 277 3.68 -4.48 17.45
CA ASP A 277 3.50 -5.21 18.70
C ASP A 277 2.03 -5.36 19.09
N ILE A 278 1.22 -4.31 18.92
CA ILE A 278 -0.23 -4.38 19.12
C ILE A 278 -0.86 -5.28 18.05
N ALA A 279 -0.40 -5.20 16.80
CA ALA A 279 -0.88 -6.08 15.75
C ALA A 279 -0.61 -7.58 16.07
N ALA A 280 0.56 -7.92 16.61
CA ALA A 280 0.83 -9.29 17.06
C ALA A 280 -0.08 -9.72 18.24
N ALA A 281 -0.37 -8.81 19.16
CA ALA A 281 -1.30 -9.05 20.26
C ALA A 281 -2.73 -9.28 19.75
N ASP A 282 -3.17 -8.57 18.71
CA ASP A 282 -4.45 -8.80 18.05
C ASP A 282 -4.55 -10.22 17.50
N MET A 283 -3.53 -10.67 16.77
CA MET A 283 -3.50 -12.02 16.22
C MET A 283 -3.48 -13.08 17.32
N THR A 284 -2.74 -12.84 18.41
CA THR A 284 -2.74 -13.72 19.58
C THR A 284 -4.15 -13.85 20.18
N ALA A 285 -4.88 -12.74 20.29
CA ALA A 285 -6.25 -12.74 20.79
C ALA A 285 -7.23 -13.44 19.83
N PHE A 286 -7.05 -13.32 18.50
CA PHE A 286 -7.81 -14.11 17.53
C PHE A 286 -7.52 -15.60 17.63
N VAL A 287 -6.25 -15.99 17.81
CA VAL A 287 -5.86 -17.39 18.00
C VAL A 287 -6.49 -17.98 19.27
N ALA A 288 -6.58 -17.20 20.35
CA ALA A 288 -7.20 -17.61 21.61
C ALA A 288 -8.72 -17.83 21.50
N ASP A 289 -9.41 -17.13 20.60
CA ASP A 289 -10.84 -17.32 20.33
C ASP A 289 -11.03 -18.41 19.25
N THR A 290 -11.32 -19.63 19.69
CA THR A 290 -11.44 -20.81 18.80
C THR A 290 -12.54 -20.70 17.75
N ASP A 291 -13.49 -19.78 17.90
CA ASP A 291 -14.53 -19.53 16.90
C ASP A 291 -14.02 -18.65 15.74
N VAL A 292 -12.86 -17.99 15.89
CA VAL A 292 -12.22 -17.25 14.80
C VAL A 292 -11.59 -18.22 13.80
N VAL A 293 -12.13 -18.25 12.59
CA VAL A 293 -11.72 -19.18 11.51
C VAL A 293 -10.83 -18.55 10.43
N GLY A 294 -10.72 -17.22 10.43
CA GLY A 294 -9.83 -16.48 9.54
C GLY A 294 -9.78 -15.00 9.90
N VAL A 295 -8.78 -14.30 9.36
CA VAL A 295 -8.53 -12.88 9.65
C VAL A 295 -8.39 -12.09 8.35
N VAL A 296 -9.01 -10.91 8.31
CA VAL A 296 -8.77 -9.88 7.29
C VAL A 296 -7.87 -8.81 7.88
N GLY A 297 -6.78 -8.52 7.19
CA GLY A 297 -5.70 -7.64 7.65
C GLY A 297 -4.33 -8.32 7.66
N PRO A 298 -3.26 -7.60 8.07
CA PRO A 298 -3.31 -6.24 8.56
C PRO A 298 -3.16 -5.21 7.44
N PHE A 299 -3.23 -3.93 7.80
CA PHE A 299 -3.19 -2.80 6.85
C PHE A 299 -1.76 -2.44 6.38
N ASN A 300 -0.75 -2.56 7.25
CA ASN A 300 0.63 -2.19 6.93
C ASN A 300 1.60 -3.38 7.04
N SER A 301 2.66 -3.36 6.23
CA SER A 301 3.64 -4.44 6.12
C SER A 301 4.38 -4.74 7.43
N GLY A 302 4.63 -3.73 8.26
CA GLY A 302 5.25 -3.92 9.59
C GLY A 302 4.37 -4.76 10.52
N SER A 303 3.06 -4.50 10.53
CA SER A 303 2.09 -5.28 11.30
C SER A 303 1.97 -6.71 10.77
N ALA A 304 2.01 -6.93 9.45
CA ALA A 304 2.03 -8.28 8.88
C ALA A 304 3.27 -9.06 9.31
N LYS A 305 4.45 -8.41 9.27
CA LYS A 305 5.69 -9.02 9.73
C LYS A 305 5.59 -9.51 11.18
N ALA A 306 4.79 -8.85 12.02
CA ALA A 306 4.55 -9.24 13.41
C ALA A 306 3.41 -10.27 13.57
N GLN A 307 2.39 -10.24 12.71
CA GLN A 307 1.24 -11.17 12.77
C GLN A 307 1.50 -12.54 12.13
N ILE A 308 2.26 -12.60 11.04
CA ILE A 308 2.48 -13.83 10.26
C ILE A 308 3.05 -14.97 11.12
N PRO A 309 4.06 -14.75 12.00
CA PRO A 309 4.56 -15.82 12.85
C PRO A 309 3.49 -16.43 13.76
N VAL A 310 2.61 -15.58 14.33
CA VAL A 310 1.53 -16.01 15.23
C VAL A 310 0.46 -16.80 14.48
N SER A 311 0.03 -16.31 13.31
CA SER A 311 -0.97 -17.00 12.49
C SER A 311 -0.41 -18.28 11.86
N ASN A 312 0.89 -18.32 11.54
CA ASN A 312 1.57 -19.50 11.01
C ASN A 312 1.64 -20.62 12.05
N GLU A 313 2.03 -20.33 13.29
CA GLU A 313 2.05 -21.31 14.38
C GLU A 313 0.65 -21.89 14.65
N ALA A 314 -0.38 -21.04 14.60
CA ALA A 314 -1.76 -21.44 14.86
C ALA A 314 -2.49 -22.10 13.68
N GLY A 315 -1.90 -22.07 12.48
CA GLY A 315 -2.58 -22.49 11.24
C GLY A 315 -3.82 -21.65 10.90
N LEU A 316 -3.87 -20.39 11.34
CA LEU A 316 -4.99 -19.49 11.11
C LEU A 316 -4.79 -18.73 9.80
N PHE A 317 -5.77 -18.80 8.90
CA PHE A 317 -5.73 -18.05 7.64
C PHE A 317 -5.82 -16.54 7.86
N GLN A 318 -5.07 -15.80 7.06
CA GLN A 318 -4.99 -14.36 7.08
C GLN A 318 -4.87 -13.80 5.65
N CYS A 319 -5.75 -12.85 5.28
CA CYS A 319 -5.71 -12.15 4.00
C CYS A 319 -5.50 -10.65 4.21
N SER A 320 -4.40 -10.10 3.71
CA SER A 320 -4.18 -8.66 3.72
C SER A 320 -4.78 -7.97 2.50
N PRO A 321 -5.52 -6.86 2.70
CA PRO A 321 -6.02 -6.04 1.61
C PRO A 321 -4.97 -5.08 1.00
N SER A 322 -3.80 -4.91 1.62
CA SER A 322 -2.94 -3.74 1.33
C SER A 322 -1.42 -3.92 1.56
N ASN A 323 -0.91 -5.03 2.09
CA ASN A 323 0.53 -5.13 2.34
C ASN A 323 1.35 -5.54 1.11
N THR A 324 2.25 -4.66 0.69
CA THR A 324 3.02 -4.84 -0.54
C THR A 324 4.45 -5.34 -0.31
N ASN A 325 4.99 -5.34 0.93
CA ASN A 325 6.40 -5.68 1.15
C ASN A 325 6.72 -7.13 0.72
N PRO A 326 7.69 -7.36 -0.19
CA PRO A 326 7.97 -8.69 -0.74
C PRO A 326 8.50 -9.69 0.30
N THR A 327 9.20 -9.22 1.33
CA THR A 327 9.83 -10.05 2.37
C THR A 327 8.81 -10.76 3.27
N LEU A 328 7.53 -10.39 3.20
CA LEU A 328 6.46 -11.07 3.93
C LEU A 328 6.25 -12.51 3.47
N THR A 329 6.48 -12.78 2.19
CA THR A 329 6.18 -14.08 1.56
C THR A 329 7.40 -14.71 0.88
N ILE A 330 8.32 -13.89 0.36
CA ILE A 330 9.43 -14.31 -0.52
C ILE A 330 10.75 -14.42 0.24
N GLY A 331 11.58 -15.39 -0.18
CA GLY A 331 12.97 -15.51 0.26
C GLY A 331 13.12 -16.04 1.69
N GLU A 332 14.31 -15.86 2.26
CA GLU A 332 14.63 -16.32 3.61
C GLU A 332 13.83 -15.58 4.68
N ASP A 333 13.55 -14.29 4.45
CA ASP A 333 12.73 -13.49 5.36
C ASP A 333 11.31 -14.07 5.44
N GLY A 334 10.67 -14.35 4.30
CA GLY A 334 9.33 -14.95 4.26
C GLY A 334 9.29 -16.34 4.92
N LYS A 335 10.33 -17.16 4.72
CA LYS A 335 10.48 -18.45 5.40
C LYS A 335 10.64 -18.29 6.92
N THR A 336 11.41 -17.29 7.35
CA THR A 336 11.62 -16.98 8.77
C THR A 336 10.30 -16.59 9.44
N LEU A 337 9.47 -15.80 8.75
CA LEU A 337 8.13 -15.46 9.26
C LEU A 337 7.19 -16.66 9.38
N ARG A 338 7.44 -17.72 8.61
CA ARG A 338 6.68 -18.98 8.65
C ARG A 338 7.44 -20.13 9.33
N ALA A 339 8.38 -19.82 10.24
CA ALA A 339 9.28 -20.84 10.79
C ALA A 339 8.59 -21.99 11.53
N ALA A 340 7.39 -21.77 12.12
CA ALA A 340 6.65 -22.82 12.82
C ALA A 340 6.09 -23.88 11.85
N ASN A 341 5.65 -23.45 10.66
CA ASN A 341 5.12 -24.29 9.59
C ASN A 341 5.59 -23.76 8.22
N PRO A 342 6.85 -24.00 7.81
CA PRO A 342 7.48 -23.35 6.65
C PRO A 342 6.81 -23.70 5.31
N ASP A 343 6.24 -24.90 5.22
CA ASP A 343 5.56 -25.42 4.03
C ASP A 343 4.06 -25.11 4.00
N LYS A 344 3.53 -24.43 5.03
CA LYS A 344 2.11 -24.06 5.10
C LYS A 344 1.92 -22.56 4.90
N ILE A 345 1.23 -22.21 3.83
CA ILE A 345 0.77 -20.84 3.61
C ILE A 345 -0.44 -20.58 4.51
N ASN A 346 -0.32 -19.56 5.34
CA ASN A 346 -1.37 -19.03 6.22
C ASN A 346 -1.67 -17.55 5.92
N TYR A 347 -0.78 -16.87 5.21
CA TYR A 347 -0.91 -15.47 4.86
C TYR A 347 -0.99 -15.34 3.33
N VAL A 348 -1.97 -14.58 2.88
CA VAL A 348 -2.09 -14.16 1.49
C VAL A 348 -2.34 -12.66 1.38
N ARG A 349 -2.15 -12.10 0.19
CA ARG A 349 -2.46 -10.70 -0.11
C ARG A 349 -3.16 -10.56 -1.44
N LEU A 350 -4.12 -9.63 -1.52
CA LEU A 350 -4.80 -9.29 -2.78
C LEU A 350 -4.14 -8.16 -3.56
N CYS A 351 -3.32 -7.36 -2.89
CA CYS A 351 -2.52 -6.35 -3.57
C CYS A 351 -1.26 -6.97 -4.20
N SER A 352 -0.82 -6.36 -5.29
CA SER A 352 0.50 -6.62 -5.86
C SER A 352 1.61 -6.28 -4.86
N ASN A 353 2.77 -6.92 -5.00
CA ASN A 353 3.90 -6.63 -4.12
C ASN A 353 4.82 -5.52 -4.67
N ASP A 354 5.73 -5.01 -3.82
CA ASP A 354 6.61 -3.91 -4.17
C ASP A 354 7.61 -4.28 -5.28
N ASN A 355 7.92 -5.56 -5.52
CA ASN A 355 8.77 -5.95 -6.65
C ASN A 355 8.15 -5.50 -7.98
N PHE A 356 6.82 -5.60 -8.09
CA PHE A 356 6.09 -5.12 -9.27
C PHE A 356 5.86 -3.62 -9.21
N GLN A 357 5.50 -3.08 -8.04
CA GLN A 357 5.21 -1.65 -7.87
C GLN A 357 6.44 -0.76 -8.08
N GLY A 358 7.55 -1.09 -7.42
CA GLY A 358 8.82 -0.38 -7.56
C GLY A 358 9.37 -0.47 -8.98
N ALA A 359 9.24 -1.63 -9.65
CA ALA A 359 9.59 -1.78 -11.06
C ALA A 359 8.73 -0.92 -11.99
N ALA A 360 7.41 -0.88 -11.77
CA ALA A 360 6.49 -0.06 -12.55
C ALA A 360 6.78 1.44 -12.38
N LEU A 361 6.98 1.91 -11.15
CA LEU A 361 7.36 3.29 -10.86
C LEU A 361 8.72 3.66 -11.49
N ALA A 362 9.72 2.80 -11.36
CA ALA A 362 11.04 3.01 -11.95
C ALA A 362 10.96 3.09 -13.48
N LYS A 363 10.20 2.19 -14.10
CA LYS A 363 9.97 2.18 -15.55
C LYS A 363 9.22 3.43 -16.00
N TYR A 364 8.20 3.86 -15.27
CA TYR A 364 7.44 5.06 -15.57
C TYR A 364 8.33 6.32 -15.47
N ALA A 365 9.11 6.46 -14.39
CA ALA A 365 10.06 7.56 -14.23
C ALA A 365 11.09 7.60 -15.38
N TYR A 366 11.70 6.46 -15.71
CA TYR A 366 12.77 6.39 -16.70
C TYR A 366 12.26 6.51 -18.14
N THR A 367 11.26 5.70 -18.50
CA THR A 367 10.83 5.54 -19.90
C THR A 367 9.80 6.58 -20.30
N THR A 368 8.83 6.87 -19.42
CA THR A 368 7.71 7.76 -19.73
C THR A 368 8.05 9.21 -19.41
N LEU A 369 8.57 9.48 -18.20
CA LEU A 369 8.93 10.84 -17.79
C LEU A 369 10.33 11.28 -18.26
N GLY A 370 11.15 10.35 -18.74
CA GLY A 370 12.50 10.66 -19.23
C GLY A 370 13.49 11.07 -18.13
N LEU A 371 13.21 10.75 -16.88
CA LEU A 371 14.05 11.11 -15.73
C LEU A 371 15.25 10.16 -15.64
N ARG A 372 16.42 10.66 -15.23
CA ARG A 372 17.69 9.93 -15.26
C ARG A 372 18.40 9.90 -13.91
N SER A 373 18.20 10.88 -13.04
CA SER A 373 18.79 10.91 -11.70
C SER A 373 17.77 11.07 -10.58
N ALA A 374 17.83 10.20 -9.56
CA ALA A 374 16.89 10.15 -8.44
C ALA A 374 17.59 10.43 -7.10
N LEU A 375 16.99 11.31 -6.29
CA LEU A 375 17.17 11.28 -4.84
C LEU A 375 16.07 10.38 -4.29
N VAL A 376 16.43 9.30 -3.61
CA VAL A 376 15.45 8.43 -2.97
C VAL A 376 15.58 8.63 -1.47
N ILE A 377 14.45 8.87 -0.80
CA ILE A 377 14.32 9.03 0.65
C ILE A 377 13.33 7.97 1.15
N ASP A 378 13.59 7.31 2.27
CA ASP A 378 12.62 6.43 2.91
C ASP A 378 12.34 6.80 4.37
N ASP A 379 11.18 6.39 4.87
CA ASP A 379 10.69 6.71 6.21
C ASP A 379 11.22 5.78 7.32
N THR A 380 12.16 4.89 7.00
CA THR A 380 12.69 3.79 7.84
C THR A 380 11.70 2.69 8.23
N GLU A 381 10.41 2.84 7.94
CA GLU A 381 9.40 1.83 8.21
C GLU A 381 9.53 0.67 7.22
N THR A 382 9.05 -0.53 7.61
CA THR A 382 9.22 -1.75 6.79
C THR A 382 8.67 -1.59 5.37
N TYR A 383 7.54 -0.90 5.20
CA TYR A 383 6.98 -0.60 3.88
C TYR A 383 7.84 0.40 3.10
N GLY A 384 8.03 1.61 3.64
CA GLY A 384 8.69 2.69 2.91
C GLY A 384 10.12 2.35 2.51
N LYS A 385 10.87 1.74 3.43
CA LYS A 385 12.21 1.26 3.14
C LYS A 385 12.22 0.19 2.05
N GLY A 386 11.35 -0.81 2.15
CA GLY A 386 11.27 -1.92 1.19
C GLY A 386 10.98 -1.45 -0.24
N LEU A 387 9.97 -0.58 -0.39
CA LEU A 387 9.62 -0.01 -1.69
C LEU A 387 10.75 0.86 -2.26
N ALA A 388 11.39 1.70 -1.43
CA ALA A 388 12.51 2.53 -1.86
C ALA A 388 13.73 1.71 -2.31
N ASP A 389 14.01 0.58 -1.65
CA ASP A 389 15.09 -0.33 -2.02
C ASP A 389 14.81 -0.99 -3.38
N VAL A 390 13.59 -1.49 -3.59
CA VAL A 390 13.18 -2.06 -4.88
C VAL A 390 13.25 -1.00 -5.99
N PHE A 391 12.64 0.16 -5.77
CA PHE A 391 12.65 1.25 -6.76
C PHE A 391 14.09 1.62 -7.17
N ALA A 392 14.97 1.82 -6.19
CA ALA A 392 16.37 2.17 -6.44
C ALA A 392 17.08 1.11 -7.29
N ALA A 393 16.86 -0.18 -7.00
CA ALA A 393 17.44 -1.28 -7.75
C ALA A 393 16.89 -1.36 -9.19
N GLU A 394 15.58 -1.23 -9.38
CA GLU A 394 14.94 -1.29 -10.69
C GLU A 394 15.28 -0.06 -11.55
N PHE A 395 15.34 1.14 -10.96
CA PHE A 395 15.75 2.35 -11.66
C PHE A 395 17.19 2.25 -12.16
N ALA A 396 18.09 1.68 -11.34
CA ALA A 396 19.47 1.42 -11.75
C ALA A 396 19.58 0.39 -12.89
N LYS A 397 18.77 -0.69 -12.88
CA LYS A 397 18.73 -1.67 -13.98
C LYS A 397 18.31 -1.06 -15.32
N LEU A 398 17.45 -0.05 -15.28
CA LEU A 398 17.02 0.70 -16.47
C LEU A 398 18.09 1.70 -16.97
N GLY A 399 19.19 1.89 -16.24
CA GLY A 399 20.24 2.86 -16.55
C GLY A 399 20.05 4.22 -15.89
N GLY A 400 19.10 4.35 -14.96
CA GLY A 400 18.97 5.51 -14.09
C GLY A 400 20.05 5.55 -13.01
N THR A 401 20.32 6.72 -12.44
CA THR A 401 21.30 6.92 -11.37
C THR A 401 20.60 7.33 -10.08
N VAL A 402 20.81 6.58 -9.01
CA VAL A 402 20.42 7.02 -7.67
C VAL A 402 21.55 7.86 -7.09
N VAL A 403 21.38 9.18 -7.08
CA VAL A 403 22.41 10.13 -6.61
C VAL A 403 22.45 10.25 -5.07
N GLY A 404 21.36 9.83 -4.42
CA GLY A 404 21.23 9.77 -2.97
C GLY A 404 20.30 8.66 -2.51
N ARG A 405 20.73 7.89 -1.51
CA ARG A 405 19.85 7.05 -0.68
C ARG A 405 19.88 7.57 0.74
N GLU A 406 18.84 8.31 1.10
CA GLU A 406 18.66 8.87 2.43
C GLU A 406 17.55 8.14 3.17
N ALA A 407 17.62 8.18 4.50
CA ALA A 407 16.59 7.65 5.37
C ALA A 407 16.25 8.70 6.42
N ALA A 408 14.96 8.90 6.66
CA ALA A 408 14.43 9.88 7.60
C ALA A 408 13.31 9.22 8.39
N ALA A 409 13.49 9.03 9.70
CA ALA A 409 12.45 8.39 10.52
C ALA A 409 11.13 9.18 10.45
N LYS A 410 9.99 8.51 10.66
CA LYS A 410 8.65 9.14 10.66
C LYS A 410 8.48 10.37 11.56
N THR A 411 9.35 10.54 12.57
CA THR A 411 9.38 11.70 13.48
C THR A 411 10.12 12.91 12.91
N THR A 412 10.69 12.80 11.70
CA THR A 412 11.46 13.87 11.05
C THR A 412 10.54 15.00 10.62
N THR A 413 10.82 16.20 11.14
CA THR A 413 10.09 17.44 10.83
C THR A 413 10.88 18.43 9.97
N ASP A 414 12.15 18.14 9.71
CA ASP A 414 13.04 18.99 8.90
C ASP A 414 13.92 18.13 7.99
N TYR A 415 13.79 18.37 6.68
CA TYR A 415 14.51 17.71 5.61
C TYR A 415 15.55 18.62 4.94
N ALA A 416 15.76 19.85 5.43
CA ALA A 416 16.68 20.82 4.83
C ALA A 416 18.11 20.29 4.72
N ALA A 417 18.58 19.54 5.73
CA ALA A 417 19.90 18.91 5.72
C ALA A 417 20.07 17.87 4.60
N ILE A 418 19.00 17.15 4.26
CA ILE A 418 18.99 16.21 3.13
C ILE A 418 18.92 17.00 1.82
N LEU A 419 17.91 17.86 1.67
CA LEU A 419 17.58 18.52 0.40
C LEU A 419 18.66 19.51 -0.07
N SER A 420 19.34 20.20 0.85
CA SER A 420 20.39 21.19 0.52
C SER A 420 21.64 20.59 -0.13
N GLN A 421 21.78 19.26 -0.13
CA GLN A 421 22.89 18.56 -0.79
C GLN A 421 22.68 18.40 -2.30
N TYR A 422 21.48 18.73 -2.81
CA TYR A 422 21.07 18.44 -4.18
C TYR A 422 20.65 19.72 -4.92
N VAL A 423 20.85 19.71 -6.24
CA VAL A 423 20.42 20.79 -7.16
C VAL A 423 19.74 20.19 -8.38
N PRO A 424 18.84 20.91 -9.08
CA PRO A 424 18.25 20.43 -10.32
C PRO A 424 19.33 20.14 -11.38
N VAL A 425 19.12 19.10 -12.20
CA VAL A 425 19.91 18.91 -13.43
C VAL A 425 19.71 20.12 -14.34
N THR A 426 20.81 20.71 -14.83
CA THR A 426 20.77 21.75 -15.84
C THR A 426 20.45 21.10 -17.19
N LYS A 427 19.25 21.36 -17.73
CA LYS A 427 18.83 20.86 -19.05
C LYS A 427 19.37 21.71 -20.19
#